data_AF-A0A5R9B2F4-F1
#
_entry.id   AF-A0A5R9B2F4-F1
#
_cell.length_a   1.000
_cell.length_b   1.000
_cell.length_c   1.000
_cell.angle_alpha   90.00
_cell.angle_beta   90.00
_cell.angle_gamma   90.00
#
_symmetry.space_group_name_H-M   'P 1'
#
loop_
_entity.id
_entity.type
_entity.pdbx_description
1 polymer ?
#
loop_
_entity_poly.entity_id
_entity_poly.type
_entity_poly.pdbx_seq_one_letter_code
_entity_poly.pdbx_strand_id
1 'polypeptide(L)'
;MNEQVTQNNTQSERILASISYFSIFFAPIIVPIIIWIFADKPTSIHAAKSLIYHIITYIGPIFLIISAAMGGIVIDSQNTTVSLVALALGILLLSITIWYTIKNIYRGIKVLISDSTLYNP
;
A
#
# COMPACT_ATOMS: atom_id res chain seq x y z
N MET A 1 -26.10 -23.16 12.89
CA MET A 1 -24.90 -22.35 13.20
C MET A 1 -25.39 -21.03 13.78
N ASN A 2 -24.91 -20.63 14.97
CA ASN A 2 -25.44 -19.47 15.71
C ASN A 2 -25.07 -18.15 15.00
N GLU A 3 -26.02 -17.23 14.82
CA GLU A 3 -25.82 -15.93 14.17
C GLU A 3 -24.67 -15.13 14.81
N GLN A 4 -24.53 -15.22 16.14
CA GLN A 4 -23.43 -14.61 16.90
C GLN A 4 -22.04 -15.06 16.41
N VAL A 5 -21.88 -16.35 16.06
CA VAL A 5 -20.60 -16.89 15.58
C VAL A 5 -20.27 -16.34 14.20
N THR A 6 -21.25 -16.26 13.31
CA THR A 6 -21.08 -15.68 11.96
C THR A 6 -20.66 -14.21 12.06
N GLN A 7 -21.31 -13.42 12.92
CA GLN A 7 -20.97 -12.00 13.10
C GLN A 7 -19.55 -11.81 13.65
N ASN A 8 -19.11 -12.65 14.59
CA ASN A 8 -17.75 -12.59 15.13
C ASN A 8 -16.69 -12.93 14.07
N ASN A 9 -16.98 -13.88 13.19
CA ASN A 9 -16.09 -14.23 12.08
C ASN A 9 -15.97 -13.08 11.08
N THR A 10 -17.08 -12.49 10.65
CA THR A 10 -17.08 -11.34 9.72
C THR A 10 -16.33 -10.13 10.28
N GLN A 11 -16.48 -9.84 11.59
CA GLN A 11 -15.70 -8.79 12.25
C GLN A 11 -14.19 -9.09 12.23
N SER A 12 -13.80 -10.32 12.55
CA SER A 12 -12.39 -10.74 12.54
C SER A 12 -11.77 -10.64 11.14
N GLU A 13 -12.51 -11.06 10.12
CA GLU A 13 -12.13 -10.95 8.70
C GLU A 13 -11.92 -9.49 8.28
N ARG A 14 -12.83 -8.58 8.67
CA ARG A 14 -12.71 -7.14 8.40
C ARG A 14 -11.50 -6.52 9.08
N ILE A 15 -11.26 -6.87 10.34
CA ILE A 15 -10.09 -6.39 11.07
C ILE A 15 -8.82 -6.83 10.34
N LEU A 16 -8.71 -8.11 9.98
CA LEU A 16 -7.55 -8.65 9.29
C LEU A 16 -7.35 -8.04 7.89
N ALA A 17 -8.45 -7.86 7.14
CA ALA A 17 -8.43 -7.17 5.84
C ALA A 17 -7.99 -5.71 5.98
N SER A 18 -8.47 -4.99 7.00
CA SER A 18 -8.12 -3.59 7.24
C SER A 18 -6.65 -3.42 7.65
N ILE A 19 -6.16 -4.31 8.51
CA ILE A 19 -4.78 -4.36 8.98
C ILE A 19 -3.83 -4.59 7.80
N SER A 20 -4.24 -5.39 6.81
CA SER A 20 -3.46 -5.54 5.58
C SER A 20 -3.18 -4.17 4.96
N TYR A 21 -4.20 -3.34 4.71
CA TYR A 21 -3.99 -1.99 4.15
C TYR A 21 -3.23 -1.03 5.08
N PHE A 22 -3.46 -1.09 6.39
CA PHE A 22 -2.74 -0.22 7.34
C PHE A 22 -1.28 -0.63 7.55
N SER A 23 -0.90 -1.84 7.16
CA SER A 23 0.49 -2.30 7.27
C SER A 23 1.47 -1.49 6.44
N ILE A 24 1.00 -0.62 5.53
CA ILE A 24 1.82 0.42 4.90
C ILE A 24 2.68 1.21 5.90
N PHE A 25 2.22 1.38 7.15
CA PHE A 25 2.92 2.18 8.16
C PHE A 25 3.98 1.42 8.96
N PHE A 26 3.95 0.08 8.99
CA PHE A 26 4.78 -0.68 9.93
C PHE A 26 5.35 -2.00 9.38
N ALA A 27 4.67 -2.67 8.45
CA ALA A 27 5.11 -3.96 7.92
C ALA A 27 4.50 -4.23 6.52
N PRO A 28 4.80 -3.37 5.52
CA PRO A 28 4.06 -3.28 4.26
C PRO A 28 4.11 -4.54 3.41
N ILE A 29 5.12 -5.38 3.58
CA ILE A 29 5.28 -6.62 2.81
C ILE A 29 4.87 -7.82 3.67
N ILE A 30 5.40 -7.89 4.89
CA ILE A 30 5.27 -9.07 5.75
C ILE A 30 3.81 -9.33 6.12
N VAL A 31 3.09 -8.32 6.59
CA VAL A 31 1.71 -8.50 7.09
C VAL A 31 0.74 -8.88 5.96
N PRO A 32 0.69 -8.20 4.81
CA PRO A 32 -0.22 -8.59 3.74
C PRO A 32 0.12 -9.96 3.15
N ILE A 33 1.39 -10.36 3.09
CA ILE A 33 1.77 -11.69 2.62
C ILE A 33 1.26 -12.78 3.57
N ILE A 34 1.49 -12.63 4.87
CA ILE A 34 1.01 -13.60 5.87
C ILE A 34 -0.52 -13.74 5.76
N ILE A 35 -1.25 -12.62 5.72
CA ILE A 35 -2.71 -12.65 5.63
C ILE A 35 -3.18 -13.24 4.29
N TRP A 36 -2.50 -12.93 3.20
CA TRP A 36 -2.84 -13.48 1.89
C TRP A 36 -2.70 -15.00 1.83
N ILE A 37 -1.67 -15.56 2.48
CA ILE A 37 -1.40 -17.00 2.48
C ILE A 37 -2.30 -17.75 3.47
N PHE A 38 -2.52 -17.20 4.67
CA PHE A 38 -3.15 -17.92 5.78
C PHE A 38 -4.62 -17.59 6.02
N ALA A 39 -5.15 -16.49 5.47
CA ALA A 39 -6.56 -16.15 5.64
C ALA A 39 -7.43 -16.72 4.51
N ASP A 40 -8.68 -17.03 4.84
CA ASP A 40 -9.66 -17.44 3.85
C ASP A 40 -10.17 -16.25 3.01
N LYS A 41 -10.85 -16.58 1.90
CA LYS A 41 -11.61 -15.59 1.14
C LYS A 41 -12.82 -15.14 1.99
N PRO A 42 -13.15 -13.84 1.99
CA PRO A 42 -12.64 -12.80 1.07
C PRO A 42 -11.44 -11.98 1.59
N THR A 43 -10.98 -12.24 2.82
CA THR A 43 -9.89 -11.50 3.49
C THR A 43 -8.57 -11.59 2.72
N SER A 44 -8.21 -12.77 2.22
CA SER A 44 -6.98 -12.96 1.44
C SER A 44 -6.94 -12.10 0.17
N ILE A 45 -8.09 -11.81 -0.45
CA ILE A 45 -8.16 -10.95 -1.64
C ILE A 45 -7.81 -9.50 -1.28
N HIS A 46 -8.26 -9.02 -0.13
CA HIS A 46 -7.91 -7.69 0.37
C HIS A 46 -6.43 -7.58 0.69
N ALA A 47 -5.85 -8.62 1.28
CA ALA A 47 -4.42 -8.68 1.56
C ALA A 47 -3.56 -8.64 0.29
N ALA A 48 -3.92 -9.42 -0.74
CA ALA A 48 -3.25 -9.36 -2.04
C ALA A 48 -3.33 -7.96 -2.69
N LYS A 49 -4.51 -7.31 -2.66
CA LYS A 49 -4.68 -5.97 -3.22
C LYS A 49 -3.89 -4.91 -2.45
N SER A 50 -3.86 -5.01 -1.12
CA SER A 50 -3.04 -4.16 -0.26
C SER A 50 -1.56 -4.30 -0.60
N LEU A 51 -1.06 -5.53 -0.78
CA LEU A 51 0.34 -5.78 -1.16
C LEU A 51 0.70 -5.07 -2.48
N ILE A 52 -0.17 -5.16 -3.50
CA ILE A 52 0.04 -4.46 -4.77
C ILE A 52 0.11 -2.94 -4.56
N TYR A 53 -0.78 -2.37 -3.74
CA TYR A 53 -0.75 -0.94 -3.46
C TYR A 53 0.51 -0.53 -2.68
N HIS A 54 1.02 -1.37 -1.78
CA HIS A 54 2.27 -1.10 -1.08
C HIS A 54 3.46 -1.11 -2.02
N ILE A 55 3.56 -2.11 -2.91
CA ILE A 55 4.63 -2.18 -3.92
C ILE A 55 4.65 -0.88 -4.75
N ILE A 56 3.48 -0.42 -5.21
CA ILE A 56 3.36 0.84 -5.96
C ILE A 56 3.72 2.04 -5.08
N THR A 57 3.36 2.03 -3.80
CA THR A 57 3.69 3.12 -2.86
C THR A 57 5.21 3.25 -2.67
N TYR A 58 5.92 2.12 -2.56
CA TYR A 58 7.36 2.09 -2.28
C TYR A 58 8.26 2.21 -3.51
N ILE A 59 7.74 2.00 -4.73
CA ILE A 59 8.56 2.13 -5.94
C ILE A 59 9.15 3.54 -6.10
N GLY A 60 8.36 4.58 -5.78
CA GLY A 60 8.79 5.97 -5.84
C GLY A 60 9.93 6.28 -4.87
N PRO A 61 9.76 6.07 -3.55
CA PRO A 61 10.82 6.31 -2.56
C PRO A 61 12.09 5.50 -2.83
N ILE A 62 11.97 4.23 -3.21
CA ILE A 62 13.13 3.39 -3.56
C ILE A 62 13.87 3.98 -4.76
N PHE A 63 13.15 4.35 -5.83
CA PHE A 63 13.74 4.96 -7.01
C PHE A 63 14.42 6.29 -6.69
N LEU A 64 13.81 7.13 -5.84
CA LEU A 64 14.38 8.41 -5.40
C LEU A 64 15.64 8.22 -4.56
N ILE A 65 15.66 7.25 -3.64
CA ILE A 65 16.83 6.94 -2.82
C ILE A 65 17.98 6.42 -3.71
N ILE A 66 17.71 5.49 -4.63
CA ILE A 66 18.72 4.96 -5.55
C ILE A 66 19.25 6.10 -6.43
N SER A 67 18.36 6.93 -6.97
CA SER A 67 18.72 8.07 -7.82
C SER A 67 19.50 9.14 -7.05
N ALA A 68 19.23 9.37 -5.77
CA ALA A 68 20.04 10.26 -4.94
C ALA A 68 21.42 9.67 -4.62
N ALA A 69 21.48 8.38 -4.29
CA ALA A 69 22.72 7.66 -4.01
C ALA A 69 23.64 7.59 -5.26
N MET A 70 23.06 7.38 -6.45
CA MET A 70 23.78 7.38 -7.72
C MET A 70 24.01 8.81 -8.25
N GLY A 71 23.08 9.73 -8.01
CA GLY A 71 23.09 11.11 -8.50
C GLY A 71 24.13 11.98 -7.83
N GLY A 72 24.54 11.68 -6.60
CA GLY A 72 25.76 12.23 -5.99
C GLY A 72 27.04 11.98 -6.80
N ILE A 73 27.01 11.05 -7.78
CA ILE A 73 28.12 10.70 -8.67
C ILE A 73 27.94 11.30 -10.09
N VAL A 74 26.72 11.70 -10.50
CA VAL A 74 26.38 12.00 -11.91
C VAL A 74 25.85 13.43 -12.15
N ILE A 75 25.45 14.17 -11.10
CA ILE A 75 25.02 15.56 -11.27
C ILE A 75 26.27 16.44 -11.41
N ASP A 76 26.79 16.54 -12.63
CA ASP A 76 27.48 17.76 -13.03
C ASP A 76 26.41 18.86 -13.07
N SER A 77 26.42 19.71 -12.03
CA SER A 77 25.45 20.79 -11.78
C SER A 77 25.29 21.83 -12.91
N GLN A 78 25.93 21.62 -14.06
CA GLN A 78 25.98 22.54 -15.19
C GLN A 78 24.89 22.30 -16.25
N ASN A 79 24.21 21.15 -16.27
CA ASN A 79 23.14 20.88 -17.24
C ASN A 79 21.74 21.10 -16.63
N THR A 80 21.26 22.34 -16.70
CA THR A 80 19.94 22.78 -16.20
C THR A 80 18.77 21.91 -16.68
N THR A 81 18.83 21.40 -17.91
CA THR A 81 17.78 20.56 -18.48
C THR A 81 17.62 19.23 -17.74
N VAL A 82 18.74 18.58 -17.40
CA VAL A 82 18.73 17.29 -16.68
C VAL A 82 18.17 17.47 -15.27
N SER A 83 18.56 18.54 -14.57
CA SER A 83 18.05 18.85 -13.23
C SER A 83 16.54 19.12 -13.21
N LEU A 84 16.01 19.85 -14.21
CA LEU A 84 14.58 20.11 -14.32
C LEU A 84 13.77 18.84 -14.59
N VAL A 85 14.27 17.95 -15.46
CA VAL A 85 13.61 16.65 -15.73
C VAL A 85 13.61 15.77 -14.48
N ALA A 86 14.74 15.70 -13.76
CA ALA A 86 14.83 14.93 -12.52
C ALA A 86 13.87 15.46 -11.45
N LEU A 87 13.76 16.79 -11.31
CA LEU A 87 12.82 17.42 -10.38
C LEU A 87 11.35 17.11 -10.76
N ALA A 88 11.00 17.23 -12.04
CA ALA A 88 9.65 16.92 -12.52
C ALA A 88 9.27 15.44 -12.26
N LEU A 89 10.19 14.51 -12.54
CA LEU A 89 10.02 13.09 -12.23
C LEU A 89 9.88 12.85 -10.72
N GLY A 90 10.66 13.56 -9.91
CA GLY A 90 10.58 13.45 -8.45
C GLY A 90 9.23 13.87 -7.90
N ILE A 91 8.69 14.99 -8.38
CA ILE A 91 7.34 15.48 -8.00
C ILE A 91 6.26 14.48 -8.44
N LEU A 92 6.38 13.91 -9.64
CA LEU A 92 5.44 12.90 -10.14
C LEU A 92 5.44 11.65 -9.25
N LEU A 93 6.61 11.09 -8.94
CA LEU A 93 6.75 9.90 -8.10
C LEU A 93 6.23 10.16 -6.68
N LEU A 94 6.55 11.32 -6.10
CA LEU A 94 6.04 11.73 -4.79
C LEU A 94 4.51 11.80 -4.77
N SER A 95 3.91 12.36 -5.82
CA SER A 95 2.45 12.45 -5.96
C SER A 95 1.80 11.06 -6.02
N ILE A 96 2.40 10.12 -6.76
CA ILE A 96 1.93 8.72 -6.83
C ILE A 96 2.02 8.05 -5.45
N THR A 97 3.13 8.23 -4.73
CA THR A 97 3.31 7.67 -3.39
C THR A 97 2.27 8.20 -2.41
N ILE A 98 2.02 9.50 -2.40
CA ILE A 98 0.98 10.11 -1.54
C ILE A 98 -0.40 9.55 -1.89
N TRP A 99 -0.74 9.51 -3.18
CA TRP A 99 -2.02 9.00 -3.65
C TRP A 99 -2.27 7.54 -3.21
N TYR A 100 -1.30 6.65 -3.42
CA TYR A 100 -1.44 5.24 -3.04
C TYR A 100 -1.39 5.03 -1.53
N THR A 101 -0.67 5.86 -0.78
CA THR A 101 -0.73 5.85 0.69
C THR A 101 -2.15 6.17 1.18
N ILE A 102 -2.74 7.26 0.67
CA ILE A 102 -4.12 7.64 1.01
C ILE A 102 -5.11 6.55 0.56
N LYS A 103 -4.91 5.96 -0.62
CA LYS A 103 -5.75 4.86 -1.11
C LYS A 103 -5.72 3.65 -0.18
N ASN A 104 -4.56 3.27 0.36
CA ASN A 104 -4.45 2.21 1.36
C ASN A 104 -5.25 2.56 2.62
N ILE A 105 -5.06 3.76 3.18
CA ILE A 105 -5.79 4.20 4.37
C ILE A 105 -7.31 4.18 4.12
N TYR A 106 -7.76 4.76 3.01
CA TYR A 106 -9.17 4.79 2.63
C TYR A 106 -9.76 3.39 2.54
N ARG A 107 -9.07 2.46 1.87
CA ARG A 107 -9.52 1.06 1.73
C ARG A 107 -9.53 0.32 3.06
N GLY A 108 -8.52 0.54 3.90
CA GLY A 108 -8.45 -0.02 5.25
C GLY A 108 -9.63 0.43 6.11
N ILE A 109 -9.90 1.73 6.18
CA ILE A 109 -11.05 2.28 6.91
C ILE A 109 -12.36 1.73 6.34
N LYS A 110 -12.51 1.74 5.01
CA LYS A 110 -13.74 1.30 4.35
C LYS A 110 -14.10 -0.14 4.69
N VAL A 111 -13.12 -1.05 4.62
CA VAL A 111 -13.33 -2.47 4.98
C VAL A 111 -13.56 -2.66 6.48
N LEU A 112 -12.91 -1.83 7.30
CA LEU A 112 -13.06 -1.85 8.75
C LEU A 112 -14.46 -1.44 9.20
N ILE A 113 -15.21 -0.64 8.44
CA ILE A 113 -16.55 -0.13 8.83
C ILE A 113 -17.71 -0.76 8.07
N SER A 114 -17.47 -1.50 6.97
CA SER A 114 -18.53 -2.04 6.12
C SER A 114 -18.32 -3.50 5.71
N ASP A 115 -19.23 -4.37 6.14
CA ASP A 115 -19.28 -5.78 5.72
C ASP A 115 -19.43 -5.93 4.20
N SER A 116 -20.20 -5.05 3.56
CA SER A 116 -20.41 -5.13 2.11
C SER A 116 -19.11 -4.96 1.33
N THR A 117 -18.15 -4.21 1.88
CA THR A 117 -16.86 -3.98 1.22
C THR A 117 -15.90 -5.14 1.40
N LEU A 118 -16.03 -5.91 2.48
CA LEU A 118 -15.31 -7.17 2.65
C LEU A 118 -15.66 -8.17 1.53
N TYR A 119 -16.93 -8.21 1.10
CA TYR A 119 -17.37 -9.11 0.02
C TYR A 119 -17.23 -8.49 -1.38
N ASN A 120 -16.83 -7.21 -1.49
CA ASN A 120 -16.62 -6.50 -2.75
C ASN A 120 -15.19 -5.87 -2.83
N PRO A 121 -14.15 -6.71 -2.87
CA PRO A 121 -12.73 -6.30 -2.83
C PRO A 121 -12.29 -5.42 -4.00
#